data_AF-A0A264W634-F1
#
_entry.id   AF-A0A264W634-F1
#
_cell.length_a   1.000
_cell.length_b   1.000
_cell.length_c   1.000
_cell.angle_alpha   90.00
_cell.angle_beta   90.00
_cell.angle_gamma   90.00
#
_symmetry.space_group_name_H-M   'P 1'
#
loop_
_entity.id
_entity.type
_entity.pdbx_description
1 polymer ?
#
loop_
_entity_poly.entity_id
_entity_poly.type
_entity_poly.pdbx_seq_one_letter_code
_entity_poly.pdbx_strand_id
1 'polypeptide(L)' 'MTKENTSKENGSMASNMEEVKQLGKQMEKLRDERELSQDERVADPSQHDKSPEIQKREE' A
#
# COMPACT_ATOMS: atom_id res chain seq x y z
N MET A 1 26.39 -12.41 -3.98
CA MET A 1 25.86 -11.08 -3.60
C MET A 1 24.44 -11.28 -3.10
N THR A 2 24.28 -11.47 -1.79
CA THR A 2 22.98 -11.60 -1.14
C THR A 2 22.34 -10.21 -1.11
N LYS A 3 21.36 -9.97 -1.99
CA LYS A 3 20.51 -8.79 -1.89
C LYS A 3 19.67 -8.95 -0.62
N GLU A 4 20.11 -8.35 0.47
CA GLU A 4 19.30 -8.20 1.67
C GLU A 4 18.13 -7.29 1.32
N ASN A 5 17.04 -7.89 0.85
CA ASN A 5 15.74 -7.25 0.84
C ASN A 5 15.33 -7.11 2.31
N THR A 6 15.73 -6.01 2.93
CA THR A 6 15.16 -5.50 4.17
C THR A 6 13.74 -5.05 3.88
N SER A 7 12.86 -6.02 3.67
CA SER A 7 11.42 -5.82 3.77
C SER A 7 11.16 -5.39 5.22
N LYS A 8 11.23 -4.08 5.48
CA LYS A 8 10.86 -3.50 6.78
C LYS A 8 9.51 -4.09 7.16
N GLU A 9 9.41 -4.67 8.35
CA GLU A 9 8.16 -5.25 8.82
C GLU A 9 7.08 -4.16 8.82
N ASN A 10 6.04 -4.38 8.00
CA ASN A 10 4.92 -3.47 7.87
C ASN A 10 4.22 -3.36 9.24
N GLY A 11 4.10 -2.14 9.79
CA GLY A 11 3.44 -1.88 11.07
C GLY A 11 4.29 -1.20 12.14
N SER A 12 5.58 -0.93 11.86
CA SER A 12 6.45 -0.16 12.75
C SER A 12 6.53 1.32 12.33
N MET A 13 6.57 2.24 13.31
CA MET A 13 6.92 3.64 13.05
C MET A 13 8.42 3.77 12.78
N ALA A 14 8.82 4.71 11.92
CA ALA A 14 10.24 4.99 11.66
C ALA A 14 10.96 5.33 12.98
N SER A 15 12.00 4.58 13.30
CA SER A 15 12.73 4.66 14.57
C SER A 15 13.76 5.79 14.61
N ASN A 16 14.11 6.34 13.46
CA ASN A 16 15.16 7.36 13.31
C ASN A 16 14.99 8.20 12.03
N MET A 17 15.75 9.31 11.95
CA MET A 17 15.66 10.27 10.83
C MET A 17 16.09 9.69 9.47
N GLU A 18 16.98 8.69 9.44
CA GLU A 18 17.37 8.05 8.18
C GLU A 18 16.22 7.20 7.63
N GLU A 19 15.52 6.48 8.51
CA GLU A 19 14.33 5.72 8.13
C GLU A 19 13.19 6.60 7.65
N VAL A 20 12.98 7.78 8.25
CA VAL A 20 11.99 8.77 7.79
C VAL A 20 12.28 9.23 6.36
N LYS A 21 13.54 9.51 6.04
CA LYS A 21 13.94 9.93 4.69
C LYS A 21 13.72 8.81 3.66
N GLN A 22 14.04 7.58 4.02
CA GLN A 22 13.80 6.42 3.16
C GLN A 22 12.32 6.17 2.93
N LEU A 23 11.49 6.32 3.97
CA LEU A 23 10.04 6.24 3.85
C LEU A 23 9.51 7.33 2.91
N GLY A 24 9.99 8.57 3.03
CA GLY A 24 9.63 9.66 2.11
C GLY A 24 9.94 9.33 0.65
N LYS A 25 11.10 8.73 0.36
CA LYS A 25 11.47 8.25 -0.99
C LYS A 25 10.60 7.11 -1.50
N GLN A 26 10.10 6.24 -0.60
CA GLN A 26 9.16 5.19 -0.95
C GLN A 26 7.77 5.78 -1.23
N MET A 27 7.36 6.78 -0.45
CA MET A 27 6.11 7.52 -0.67
C MET A 27 6.14 8.36 -1.94
N GLU A 28 7.29 8.88 -2.35
CA GLU A 28 7.45 9.60 -3.62
C GLU A 28 7.13 8.71 -4.84
N LYS A 29 7.19 7.38 -4.68
CA LYS A 29 6.80 6.41 -5.70
C LYS A 29 5.37 5.92 -5.56
N LEU A 30 4.53 6.55 -4.72
CA LEU A 30 3.10 6.30 -4.76
C LEU A 30 2.59 6.73 -6.13
N ARG A 31 2.08 5.76 -6.88
CA ARG A 31 1.52 6.00 -8.20
C ARG A 31 0.16 6.65 -8.06
N ASP A 32 -0.07 7.69 -8.84
CA ASP A 32 -1.41 8.25 -9.00
C ASP A 32 -2.26 7.38 -9.94
N GLU A 33 -3.56 7.69 -10.06
CA GLU A 33 -4.46 6.94 -10.93
C GLU A 33 -4.03 6.95 -12.40
N ARG A 34 -3.36 8.03 -12.85
CA ARG A 34 -2.90 8.16 -14.23
C ARG A 34 -1.74 7.21 -14.48
N GLU A 35 -0.78 7.16 -13.58
CA GLU A 35 0.38 6.24 -13.63
C GLU A 35 -0.03 4.77 -13.48
N LEU A 36 -1.04 4.47 -12.66
CA LEU A 36 -1.59 3.11 -12.56
C LEU A 36 -2.22 2.66 -13.90
N SER A 37 -2.98 3.54 -14.55
CA SER A 37 -3.65 3.24 -15.82
C SER A 37 -2.67 2.96 -16.97
N GLN A 38 -1.49 3.59 -16.97
CA GLN A 38 -0.43 3.34 -17.96
C GLN A 38 0.12 1.91 -17.90
N ASP A 39 0.12 1.31 -16.71
CA ASP A 39 0.61 -0.05 -16.46
C ASP A 39 -0.55 -1.09 -16.42
N GLU A 40 -1.74 -0.73 -16.90
CA GLU A 40 -2.96 -1.56 -16.84
C GLU A 40 -3.33 -1.99 -15.40
N ARG A 41 -3.00 -1.16 -14.41
CA ARG A 41 -3.34 -1.38 -12.99
C ARG A 41 -4.47 -0.47 -12.55
N VAL A 42 -5.19 -0.91 -11.52
CA VAL A 42 -6.26 -0.15 -10.87
C VAL A 42 -5.91 0.08 -9.40
N ALA A 43 -6.44 1.16 -8.84
CA ALA A 43 -6.32 1.43 -7.41
C ALA A 43 -7.06 0.34 -6.60
N ASP A 44 -6.58 0.09 -5.39
CA ASP A 44 -7.27 -0.82 -4.48
C ASP A 44 -8.66 -0.26 -4.13
N PRO A 45 -9.69 -1.12 -3.97
CA PRO A 45 -11.01 -0.68 -3.60
C PRO A 45 -11.00 0.11 -2.29
N SER A 46 -11.70 1.24 -2.25
CA SER A 46 -11.84 2.01 -1.01
C SER A 46 -12.63 1.21 0.03
N GLN A 47 -12.05 1.07 1.21
CA GLN A 47 -12.73 0.49 2.34
C GLN A 47 -13.69 1.54 2.94
N HIS A 48 -14.97 1.18 3.05
CA HIS A 48 -15.98 2.04 3.64
C HIS A 48 -16.31 1.52 5.04
N ASP A 49 -16.52 2.42 6.02
CA ASP A 49 -16.91 2.04 7.38
C ASP A 49 -18.25 1.29 7.44
N LYS A 50 -19.11 1.54 6.45
CA LYS A 50 -20.37 0.82 6.28
C LYS A 50 -20.11 -0.46 5.54
N SER A 51 -20.22 -1.59 6.25
CA SER A 51 -20.29 -2.90 5.61
C SER A 51 -21.55 -2.96 4.74
N PRO A 52 -21.46 -3.36 3.46
CA PRO A 52 -22.65 -3.63 2.66
C PRO A 52 -23.48 -4.73 3.34
N GLU A 53 -24.81 -4.63 3.27
CA GLU A 53 -25.69 -5.70 3.73
C GLU A 53 -25.36 -6.99 2.97
N ILE A 54 -24.76 -7.95 3.68
CA ILE A 54 -24.40 -9.24 3.12
C ILE A 54 -25.72 -9.98 2.85
N GLN A 55 -26.11 -10.09 1.59
CA GLN A 55 -27.22 -10.95 1.19
C GLN A 55 -26.82 -12.39 1.51
N LYS A 56 -27.53 -13.00 2.47
CA LYS A 56 -27.33 -14.40 2.82
C LYS A 56 -27.60 -15.23 1.56
N ARG A 57 -26.67 -16.11 1.19
CA ARG A 57 -26.94 -17.11 0.15
C ARG A 57 -28.06 -18.00 0.68
N GLU A 58 -29.08 -18.20 -0.13
CA GLU A 58 -30.09 -19.21 0.14
C GLU A 58 -29.41 -20.59 0.04
N GLU A 59 -29.61 -21.42 1.07
CA GLU A 59 -29.11 -22.81 1.14
C GLU A 59 -30.01 -23.78 0.36
#